data_AF-A0A183C0J8-F1
#
_entry.id   AF-A0A183C0J8-F1
#
_cell.length_a   1.000
_cell.length_b   1.000
_cell.length_c   1.000
_cell.angle_alpha   90.00
_cell.angle_beta   90.00
_cell.angle_gamma   90.00
#
_symmetry.space_group_name_H-M   'P 1'
#
loop_
_entity.id
_entity.type
_entity.pdbx_description
1 polymer ?
#
loop_
_entity_poly.entity_id
_entity_poly.type
_entity_poly.pdbx_seq_one_letter_code
_entity_poly.pdbx_strand_id
1 'polypeptide(L)'
;MIRYDPLNEFVSATDLGRIVSHFYITFETVELLNNETGPVRFTELMTDEMIIALIACSSEFSQIRNRDSEMVDLDELASFGAPLKIRGGLATTAGKVNCLLQSHISRAMVSNFALISELYYISQNATRIVRALFEIALRRCWAQTTEACLAMAKCIEKRLWPFNSPLRHLADIDAISFGTVQKIENRGLNFFALFDMSPKELGALC
;
A
#
# COMPACT_ATOMS: atom_id res chain seq x y z
N MET A 1 7.24 -21.98 7.44
CA MET A 1 6.03 -21.83 8.29
C MET A 1 6.20 -22.53 9.63
N ILE A 2 6.55 -23.81 9.65
CA ILE A 2 6.87 -24.58 10.86
C ILE A 2 8.23 -25.25 10.68
N ARG A 3 8.84 -25.69 11.77
CA ARG A 3 9.92 -26.69 11.74
C ARG A 3 9.30 -28.02 12.16
N TYR A 4 9.46 -29.02 11.31
CA TYR A 4 9.00 -30.38 11.55
C TYR A 4 10.21 -31.30 11.63
N ASP A 5 10.33 -32.03 12.75
CA ASP A 5 11.31 -33.09 12.93
C ASP A 5 10.64 -34.43 12.58
N PRO A 6 10.99 -35.07 11.44
CA PRO A 6 10.36 -36.32 11.03
C PRO A 6 10.77 -37.53 11.88
N LEU A 7 11.86 -37.43 12.66
CA LEU A 7 12.33 -38.56 13.48
C LEU A 7 11.47 -38.75 14.72
N ASN A 8 11.08 -37.64 15.34
CA ASN A 8 10.32 -37.63 16.60
C ASN A 8 8.90 -37.04 16.44
N GLU A 9 8.51 -36.74 15.19
CA GLU A 9 7.24 -36.08 14.82
C GLU A 9 6.99 -34.73 15.51
N PHE A 10 8.06 -34.07 15.98
CA PHE A 10 7.96 -32.83 16.74
C PHE A 10 7.72 -31.64 15.81
N VAL A 11 6.76 -30.77 16.17
CA VAL A 11 6.44 -29.55 15.44
C VAL A 11 6.74 -28.33 16.31
N SER A 12 7.46 -27.36 15.76
CA SER A 12 7.66 -26.06 16.40
C SER A 12 7.35 -24.89 15.46
N ALA A 13 6.77 -23.84 16.02
CA ALA A 13 6.44 -22.63 15.29
C ALA A 13 7.72 -21.85 14.94
N THR A 14 7.78 -21.33 13.70
CA THR A 14 8.80 -20.32 13.32
C THR A 14 8.26 -18.92 13.55
N ASP A 15 9.15 -17.94 13.68
CA ASP A 15 8.73 -16.53 13.76
C ASP A 15 7.97 -16.08 12.52
N LEU A 16 8.41 -16.52 11.33
CA LEU A 16 7.67 -16.29 10.08
C LEU A 16 6.26 -16.89 10.17
N GLY A 17 6.13 -18.12 10.65
CA GLY A 17 4.83 -18.77 10.84
C GLY A 17 3.92 -18.04 11.82
N ARG A 18 4.47 -17.51 12.93
CA ARG A 18 3.73 -16.70 13.90
C ARG A 18 3.21 -15.40 13.27
N ILE A 19 4.05 -14.68 12.53
CA ILE A 19 3.66 -13.44 11.85
C ILE A 19 2.54 -13.72 10.85
N VAL A 20 2.75 -14.69 9.96
CA VAL A 20 1.81 -15.04 8.89
C VAL A 20 0.46 -15.48 9.47
N SER A 21 0.47 -16.29 10.54
CA SER A 21 -0.74 -16.65 11.27
C SER A 21 -1.43 -15.45 11.91
N HIS A 22 -0.69 -14.50 12.49
CA HIS A 22 -1.26 -13.32 13.14
C HIS A 22 -1.99 -12.39 12.16
N PHE A 23 -1.49 -12.28 10.92
CA PHE A 23 -2.07 -11.44 9.86
C PHE A 23 -2.92 -12.22 8.85
N TYR A 24 -3.20 -13.50 9.12
CA TYR A 24 -4.00 -14.39 8.27
C TYR A 24 -3.47 -14.50 6.82
N ILE A 25 -2.15 -14.37 6.63
CA ILE A 25 -1.53 -14.45 5.29
C ILE A 25 -1.45 -15.91 4.86
N THR A 26 -1.73 -16.17 3.59
CA THR A 26 -1.66 -17.53 3.04
C THR A 26 -0.22 -18.02 2.91
N PHE A 27 -0.01 -19.34 2.92
CA PHE A 27 1.32 -19.91 2.73
C PHE A 27 1.88 -19.62 1.33
N GLU A 28 1.00 -19.66 0.32
CA GLU A 28 1.33 -19.42 -1.07
C GLU A 28 1.89 -18.01 -1.27
N THR A 29 1.34 -17.00 -0.59
CA THR A 29 1.92 -15.65 -0.59
C THR A 29 3.32 -15.66 0.00
N VAL A 30 3.53 -16.31 1.13
CA VAL A 30 4.85 -16.38 1.77
C VAL A 30 5.88 -17.09 0.89
N GLU A 31 5.47 -18.11 0.15
CA GLU A 31 6.30 -18.80 -0.83
C GLU A 31 6.65 -17.86 -2.00
N LEU A 32 5.67 -17.17 -2.58
CA LEU A 32 5.88 -16.19 -3.64
C LEU A 32 6.83 -15.05 -3.22
N LEU A 33 6.74 -14.59 -1.96
CA LEU A 33 7.61 -13.55 -1.42
C LEU A 33 9.07 -14.00 -1.26
N ASN A 34 9.30 -15.29 -1.01
CA ASN A 34 10.65 -15.84 -0.84
C ASN A 34 11.27 -16.34 -2.16
N ASN A 35 10.44 -16.68 -3.15
CA ASN A 35 10.88 -17.20 -4.44
C ASN A 35 11.27 -16.09 -5.44
N GLU A 36 12.04 -16.45 -6.47
CA GLU A 36 12.57 -15.50 -7.47
C GLU A 36 11.66 -15.30 -8.70
N THR A 37 10.47 -15.90 -8.70
CA THR A 37 9.61 -15.98 -9.90
C THR A 37 8.70 -14.77 -10.10
N GLY A 38 8.66 -13.83 -9.16
CA GLY A 38 7.85 -12.61 -9.23
C GLY A 38 8.56 -11.41 -9.89
N PRO A 39 7.81 -10.36 -10.27
CA PRO A 39 8.39 -9.13 -10.82
C PRO A 39 9.23 -8.34 -9.82
N VAL A 40 9.11 -8.66 -8.52
CA VAL A 40 9.86 -8.06 -7.41
C VAL A 40 10.13 -9.16 -6.38
N ARG A 41 11.36 -9.19 -5.84
CA ARG A 41 11.77 -10.06 -4.74
C ARG A 41 11.77 -9.29 -3.43
N PHE A 42 11.35 -9.92 -2.33
CA PHE A 42 11.42 -9.29 -1.01
C PHE A 42 12.85 -9.30 -0.48
N THR A 43 13.47 -8.13 -0.40
CA THR A 43 14.89 -7.96 -0.03
C THR A 43 15.08 -6.83 0.99
N GLU A 44 16.32 -6.63 1.42
CA GLU A 44 16.72 -5.61 2.38
C GLU A 44 16.69 -4.16 1.85
N LEU A 45 16.68 -3.99 0.52
CA LEU A 45 16.61 -2.68 -0.16
C LEU A 45 15.35 -2.61 -1.02
N MET A 46 14.24 -2.18 -0.42
CA MET A 46 12.96 -2.03 -1.12
C MET A 46 12.53 -0.57 -1.13
N THR A 47 12.02 -0.11 -2.27
CA THR A 47 11.34 1.19 -2.40
C THR A 47 9.83 1.05 -2.19
N ASP A 48 9.13 2.15 -1.94
CA ASP A 48 7.66 2.18 -1.84
C ASP A 48 6.97 1.52 -3.04
N GLU A 49 7.46 1.81 -4.25
CA GLU A 49 7.00 1.19 -5.50
C GLU A 49 7.14 -0.35 -5.47
N MET A 50 8.29 -0.84 -5.00
CA MET A 50 8.56 -2.26 -4.89
C MET A 50 7.67 -2.92 -3.83
N ILE A 51 7.38 -2.24 -2.72
CA ILE A 51 6.44 -2.74 -1.70
C ILE A 51 5.03 -2.89 -2.27
N ILE A 52 4.51 -1.89 -3.00
CA ILE A 52 3.18 -1.98 -3.63
C ILE A 52 3.15 -3.11 -4.66
N ALA A 53 4.17 -3.22 -5.51
CA ALA A 53 4.26 -4.30 -6.48
C ALA A 53 4.30 -5.68 -5.81
N LEU A 54 5.01 -5.80 -4.69
CA LEU A 54 5.09 -7.05 -3.91
C LEU A 54 3.74 -7.43 -3.31
N ILE A 55 3.01 -6.47 -2.72
CA ILE A 55 1.64 -6.69 -2.23
C ILE A 55 0.74 -7.17 -3.37
N ALA A 56 0.81 -6.53 -4.53
CA ALA A 56 -0.04 -6.85 -5.67
C ALA A 56 0.17 -8.26 -6.25
N CYS A 57 1.32 -8.89 -5.98
CA CYS A 57 1.61 -10.27 -6.37
C CYS A 57 1.10 -11.32 -5.39
N SER A 58 0.49 -10.92 -4.27
CA SER A 58 0.06 -11.86 -3.23
C SER A 58 -1.07 -12.78 -3.74
N SER A 59 -1.06 -14.04 -3.32
CA SER A 59 -2.01 -15.06 -3.76
C SER A 59 -3.44 -14.78 -3.28
N GLU A 60 -3.62 -13.93 -2.26
CA GLU A 60 -4.91 -13.36 -1.86
C GLU A 60 -5.65 -12.75 -3.06
N PHE A 61 -4.92 -12.24 -4.05
CA PHE A 61 -5.50 -11.61 -5.24
C PHE A 61 -5.62 -12.53 -6.46
N SER A 62 -5.31 -13.81 -6.32
CA SER A 62 -5.31 -14.80 -7.41
C SER A 62 -6.66 -14.96 -8.11
N GLN A 63 -7.76 -14.66 -7.42
CA GLN A 63 -9.12 -14.76 -7.98
C GLN A 63 -9.55 -13.52 -8.78
N ILE A 64 -8.78 -12.42 -8.71
CA ILE A 64 -9.07 -11.21 -9.49
C ILE A 64 -8.71 -11.47 -10.95
N ARG A 65 -9.68 -11.21 -11.83
CA ARG A 65 -9.53 -11.42 -13.28
C ARG A 65 -9.50 -10.08 -13.99
N ASN A 66 -8.73 -10.03 -15.07
CA ASN A 66 -8.76 -8.92 -16.00
C ASN A 66 -9.91 -9.08 -16.99
N ARG A 67 -10.52 -7.96 -17.36
CA ARG A 67 -11.58 -7.90 -18.36
C ARG A 67 -11.28 -6.74 -19.28
N ASP A 68 -11.38 -6.97 -20.59
CA ASP A 68 -11.09 -5.95 -21.59
C ASP A 68 -12.00 -4.73 -21.45
N SER A 69 -13.24 -4.93 -20.99
CA SER A 69 -14.22 -3.87 -20.73
C SER A 69 -13.81 -2.87 -19.65
N GLU A 70 -12.83 -3.21 -18.80
CA GLU A 70 -12.36 -2.36 -17.69
C GLU A 70 -11.05 -1.64 -18.04
N MET A 71 -10.44 -1.92 -19.20
CA MET A 71 -9.08 -1.43 -19.53
C MET A 71 -9.03 0.10 -19.62
N VAL A 72 -10.05 0.72 -20.23
CA VAL A 72 -10.14 2.19 -20.36
C VAL A 72 -10.20 2.85 -18.98
N ASP A 73 -11.03 2.30 -18.07
CA ASP A 73 -11.13 2.80 -16.69
C ASP A 73 -9.78 2.64 -15.96
N LEU A 74 -9.08 1.53 -16.17
CA LEU A 74 -7.78 1.26 -15.56
C LEU A 74 -6.67 2.18 -16.09
N ASP A 75 -6.68 2.52 -17.38
CA ASP A 75 -5.72 3.46 -17.98
C ASP A 75 -5.93 4.89 -17.44
N GLU A 76 -7.18 5.32 -17.27
CA GLU A 76 -7.50 6.61 -16.65
C GLU A 76 -7.05 6.64 -15.17
N LEU A 77 -7.37 5.60 -14.41
CA LEU A 77 -6.93 5.47 -13.02
C LEU A 77 -5.40 5.41 -12.90
N ALA A 78 -4.71 4.75 -13.82
CA ALA A 78 -3.25 4.72 -13.83
C ALA A 78 -2.64 6.11 -14.09
N SER A 79 -3.31 6.95 -14.90
CA SER A 79 -2.83 8.27 -15.27
C SER A 79 -2.94 9.30 -14.14
N PHE A 80 -4.01 9.24 -13.34
CA PHE A 80 -4.29 10.25 -12.30
C PHE A 80 -4.29 9.71 -10.87
N GLY A 81 -4.51 8.41 -10.69
CA GLY A 81 -4.66 7.75 -9.39
C GLY A 81 -3.46 6.91 -8.96
N ALA A 82 -2.51 6.62 -9.86
CA ALA A 82 -1.35 5.78 -9.58
C ALA A 82 -0.01 6.53 -9.75
N PRO A 83 0.46 7.26 -8.72
CA PRO A 83 1.70 8.05 -8.79
C PRO A 83 2.99 7.21 -8.89
N LEU A 84 2.96 5.95 -8.46
CA LEU A 84 4.11 5.03 -8.51
C LEU A 84 4.01 4.11 -9.73
N LYS A 85 5.16 3.72 -10.28
CA LYS A 85 5.22 2.88 -11.48
C LYS A 85 4.57 1.51 -11.26
N ILE A 86 3.66 1.15 -12.16
CA ILE A 86 2.99 -0.16 -12.17
C ILE A 86 3.87 -1.18 -12.90
N ARG A 87 4.61 -1.99 -12.13
CA ARG A 87 5.45 -3.07 -12.68
C ARG A 87 4.60 -4.19 -13.28
N GLY A 88 5.02 -4.70 -14.44
CA GLY A 88 4.31 -5.77 -15.16
C GLY A 88 3.17 -5.29 -16.06
N GLY A 89 2.74 -4.03 -15.95
CA GLY A 89 1.69 -3.44 -16.80
C GLY A 89 0.27 -3.84 -16.41
N LEU A 90 -0.70 -3.02 -16.80
CA LEU A 90 -2.13 -3.11 -16.40
C LEU A 90 -2.84 -4.38 -16.86
N ALA A 91 -2.39 -5.01 -17.94
CA ALA A 91 -2.97 -6.25 -18.46
C ALA A 91 -2.73 -7.48 -17.57
N THR A 92 -1.89 -7.37 -16.54
CA THR A 92 -1.63 -8.45 -15.56
C THR A 92 -2.50 -8.27 -14.32
N THR A 93 -2.89 -9.36 -13.65
CA THR A 93 -3.67 -9.28 -12.40
C THR A 93 -2.94 -8.43 -11.36
N ALA A 94 -1.62 -8.60 -11.22
CA ALA A 94 -0.80 -7.78 -10.33
C ALA A 94 -0.80 -6.30 -10.73
N GLY A 95 -0.74 -5.98 -12.02
CA GLY A 95 -0.82 -4.60 -12.51
C GLY A 95 -2.16 -3.94 -12.19
N LYS A 96 -3.27 -4.65 -12.41
CA LYS A 96 -4.62 -4.20 -12.03
C LYS A 96 -4.74 -3.96 -10.53
N VAL A 97 -4.29 -4.91 -9.70
CA VAL A 97 -4.31 -4.79 -8.23
C VAL A 97 -3.47 -3.59 -7.76
N ASN A 98 -2.29 -3.41 -8.35
CA ASN A 98 -1.41 -2.28 -8.07
C ASN A 98 -2.09 -0.95 -8.41
N CYS A 99 -2.66 -0.81 -9.62
CA CYS A 99 -3.42 0.38 -10.04
C CYS A 99 -4.54 0.73 -9.06
N LEU A 100 -5.36 -0.27 -8.71
CA LEU A 100 -6.47 -0.10 -7.78
C LEU A 100 -5.98 0.27 -6.37
N LEU A 101 -4.95 -0.39 -5.85
CA LEU A 101 -4.39 -0.08 -4.53
C LEU A 101 -3.86 1.35 -4.46
N GLN A 102 -3.16 1.81 -5.49
CA GLN A 102 -2.71 3.21 -5.55
C GLN A 102 -3.89 4.18 -5.65
N SER A 103 -4.90 3.85 -6.46
CA SER A 103 -6.14 4.64 -6.58
C SER A 103 -6.88 4.76 -5.25
N HIS A 104 -6.88 3.72 -4.42
CA HIS A 104 -7.41 3.74 -3.05
C HIS A 104 -6.71 4.78 -2.18
N ILE A 105 -5.36 4.81 -2.22
CA ILE A 105 -4.53 5.75 -1.46
C ILE A 105 -4.74 7.18 -1.97
N SER A 106 -4.77 7.36 -3.29
CA SER A 106 -5.00 8.65 -3.96
C SER A 106 -6.43 9.19 -3.79
N ARG A 107 -7.35 8.38 -3.26
CA ARG A 107 -8.79 8.69 -3.20
C ARG A 107 -9.37 9.00 -4.57
N ALA A 108 -8.88 8.33 -5.61
CA ALA A 108 -9.38 8.50 -6.97
C ALA A 108 -10.82 7.99 -7.08
N MET A 109 -11.62 8.65 -7.92
CA MET A 109 -13.00 8.25 -8.17
C MET A 109 -13.03 7.05 -9.11
N VAL A 110 -13.53 5.92 -8.61
CA VAL A 110 -13.75 4.71 -9.42
C VAL A 110 -15.23 4.59 -9.70
N SER A 111 -15.63 4.64 -10.97
CA SER A 111 -17.04 4.63 -11.41
C SER A 111 -17.56 3.21 -11.68
N ASN A 112 -16.68 2.31 -12.13
CA ASN A 112 -17.03 0.95 -12.51
C ASN A 112 -17.32 0.07 -11.28
N PHE A 113 -18.53 -0.48 -11.19
CA PHE A 113 -18.98 -1.26 -10.05
C PHE A 113 -18.13 -2.51 -9.75
N ALA A 114 -17.64 -3.19 -10.79
CA ALA A 114 -16.77 -4.35 -10.62
C ALA A 114 -15.43 -3.92 -9.99
N LEU A 115 -14.84 -2.84 -10.49
CA LEU A 115 -13.59 -2.28 -9.96
C LEU A 115 -13.75 -1.75 -8.53
N ILE A 116 -14.89 -1.13 -8.18
CA ILE A 116 -15.19 -0.70 -6.80
C ILE A 116 -15.18 -1.89 -5.83
N SER A 117 -15.82 -3.00 -6.23
CA SER A 117 -15.89 -4.22 -5.41
C SER A 117 -14.51 -4.84 -5.21
N GLU A 118 -13.72 -4.90 -6.28
CA GLU A 118 -12.33 -5.38 -6.22
C GLU A 118 -11.43 -4.46 -5.41
N LEU A 119 -11.57 -3.13 -5.53
CA LEU A 119 -10.87 -2.13 -4.74
C LEU A 119 -11.12 -2.32 -3.23
N TYR A 120 -12.37 -2.56 -2.85
CA TYR A 120 -12.72 -2.83 -1.45
C TYR A 120 -12.03 -4.11 -0.95
N TYR A 121 -12.10 -5.19 -1.72
CA TYR A 121 -11.39 -6.43 -1.39
C TYR A 121 -9.88 -6.23 -1.29
N ILE A 122 -9.28 -5.50 -2.23
CA ILE A 122 -7.84 -5.21 -2.27
C ILE A 122 -7.43 -4.41 -1.03
N SER A 123 -8.11 -3.30 -0.72
CA SER A 123 -7.73 -2.43 0.40
C SER A 123 -7.74 -3.13 1.76
N GLN A 124 -8.74 -3.98 2.02
CA GLN A 124 -8.83 -4.77 3.25
C GLN A 124 -7.68 -5.77 3.38
N ASN A 125 -7.35 -6.48 2.30
CA ASN A 125 -6.28 -7.48 2.31
C ASN A 125 -4.88 -6.86 2.25
N ALA A 126 -4.69 -5.77 1.50
CA ALA A 126 -3.42 -5.07 1.40
C ALA A 126 -2.92 -4.57 2.76
N THR A 127 -3.82 -4.10 3.62
CA THR A 127 -3.49 -3.60 4.97
C THR A 127 -2.87 -4.70 5.85
N ARG A 128 -3.44 -5.90 5.86
CA ARG A 128 -2.87 -7.03 6.63
C ARG A 128 -1.59 -7.57 6.01
N ILE A 129 -1.50 -7.61 4.67
CA ILE A 129 -0.30 -8.05 3.95
C ILE A 129 0.88 -7.13 4.26
N VAL A 130 0.71 -5.81 4.12
CA VAL A 130 1.80 -4.85 4.35
C VAL A 130 2.28 -4.83 5.80
N ARG A 131 1.37 -5.02 6.78
CA ARG A 131 1.75 -5.16 8.20
C ARG A 131 2.53 -6.44 8.46
N ALA A 132 2.19 -7.55 7.80
CA ALA A 132 2.98 -8.77 7.87
C ALA A 132 4.37 -8.58 7.26
N LEU A 133 4.47 -7.92 6.09
CA LEU A 133 5.75 -7.58 5.46
C LEU A 133 6.62 -6.69 6.37
N PHE A 134 6.01 -5.69 7.01
CA PHE A 134 6.67 -4.84 8.00
C PHE A 134 7.28 -5.66 9.15
N GLU A 135 6.51 -6.56 9.78
CA GLU A 135 7.00 -7.41 10.87
C GLU A 135 8.11 -8.37 10.42
N ILE A 136 8.02 -8.92 9.21
CA ILE A 136 9.09 -9.77 8.65
C ILE A 136 10.36 -8.95 8.43
N ALA A 137 10.26 -7.76 7.82
CA ALA A 137 11.40 -6.87 7.58
C ALA A 137 12.06 -6.43 8.89
N LEU A 138 11.25 -6.07 9.89
CA LEU A 138 11.71 -5.65 11.21
C LEU A 138 12.51 -6.76 11.91
N ARG A 139 12.00 -8.01 11.90
CA ARG A 139 12.72 -9.16 12.49
C ARG A 139 13.98 -9.54 11.75
N ARG A 140 14.06 -9.25 10.45
CA ARG A 140 15.27 -9.45 9.63
C ARG A 140 16.25 -8.28 9.73
N CYS A 141 15.92 -7.24 10.50
CA CYS A 141 16.71 -6.01 10.64
C CYS A 141 16.96 -5.28 9.30
N TRP A 142 15.99 -5.35 8.38
CA TRP A 142 16.07 -4.67 7.09
C TRP A 142 15.55 -3.25 7.20
N ALA A 143 16.38 -2.33 7.68
CA ALA A 143 15.96 -0.97 8.06
C ALA A 143 15.20 -0.23 6.94
N GLN A 144 15.74 -0.20 5.72
CA GLN A 144 15.11 0.50 4.59
C GLN A 144 13.78 -0.14 4.21
N THR A 145 13.75 -1.46 4.04
CA THR A 145 12.49 -2.18 3.74
C THR A 145 11.46 -2.02 4.85
N THR A 146 11.89 -2.01 6.12
CA THR A 146 11.01 -1.79 7.27
C THR A 146 10.36 -0.40 7.21
N GLU A 147 11.15 0.63 6.89
CA GLU A 147 10.64 1.99 6.69
C GLU A 147 9.62 2.03 5.54
N ALA A 148 9.95 1.48 4.38
CA ALA A 148 9.07 1.45 3.21
C ALA A 148 7.76 0.70 3.50
N CYS A 149 7.82 -0.46 4.17
CA CYS A 149 6.62 -1.19 4.60
C CYS A 149 5.77 -0.35 5.56
N LEU A 150 6.37 0.34 6.54
CA LEU A 150 5.64 1.19 7.48
C LEU A 150 5.01 2.39 6.79
N ALA A 151 5.73 3.02 5.85
CA ALA A 151 5.22 4.13 5.04
C ALA A 151 3.99 3.67 4.25
N MET A 152 4.09 2.54 3.53
CA MET A 152 2.96 2.01 2.76
C MET A 152 1.80 1.54 3.64
N ALA A 153 2.06 0.96 4.81
CA ALA A 153 1.01 0.62 5.78
C ALA A 153 0.20 1.86 6.19
N LYS A 154 0.89 2.96 6.54
CA LYS A 154 0.24 4.24 6.84
C LYS A 154 -0.53 4.78 5.64
N CYS A 155 0.03 4.70 4.44
CA CYS A 155 -0.61 5.21 3.23
C CYS A 155 -1.92 4.48 2.92
N ILE A 156 -1.92 3.15 3.00
CA ILE A 156 -3.09 2.30 2.72
C ILE A 156 -4.17 2.52 3.77
N GLU A 157 -3.81 2.58 5.05
CA GLU A 157 -4.76 2.76 6.16
C GLU A 157 -5.36 4.17 6.19
N LYS A 158 -4.54 5.19 5.95
CA LYS A 158 -4.94 6.59 6.07
C LYS A 158 -5.39 7.20 4.75
N ARG A 159 -5.29 6.44 3.65
CA ARG A 159 -5.60 6.87 2.28
C ARG A 159 -4.96 8.22 1.96
N LEU A 160 -3.66 8.30 2.18
CA LEU A 160 -2.88 9.54 2.06
C LEU A 160 -1.43 9.20 1.71
N TRP A 161 -0.90 9.83 0.67
CA TRP A 161 0.51 9.67 0.31
C TRP A 161 1.45 10.48 1.20
N PRO A 162 2.74 10.10 1.33
CA PRO A 162 3.70 10.84 2.15
C PRO A 162 3.98 12.26 1.63
N PHE A 163 3.77 12.48 0.32
CA PHE A 163 3.93 13.78 -0.33
C PHE A 163 2.67 14.66 -0.25
N ASN A 164 1.55 14.16 0.31
CA ASN A 164 0.39 14.98 0.60
C ASN A 164 0.47 15.58 2.01
N SER A 165 -0.22 16.69 2.23
CA SER A 165 -0.26 17.31 3.55
C SER A 165 -1.10 16.47 4.52
N PRO A 166 -0.60 16.20 5.74
CA PRO A 166 -1.40 15.59 6.81
C PRO A 166 -2.69 16.37 7.13
N LEU A 167 -2.73 17.67 6.77
CA LEU A 167 -3.92 18.52 6.90
C LEU A 167 -5.14 17.99 6.15
N ARG A 168 -4.98 17.12 5.14
CA ARG A 168 -6.13 16.48 4.47
C ARG A 168 -7.03 15.72 5.46
N HIS A 169 -6.48 15.15 6.53
CA HIS A 169 -7.29 14.50 7.57
C HIS A 169 -8.12 15.47 8.42
N LEU A 170 -7.71 16.75 8.50
CA LEU A 170 -8.51 17.78 9.17
C LEU A 170 -9.68 18.25 8.29
N ALA A 171 -9.52 18.19 6.96
CA ALA A 171 -10.62 18.41 6.04
C ALA A 171 -11.66 17.28 6.11
N ASP A 172 -11.25 16.04 6.39
CA ASP A 172 -12.16 14.90 6.55
C ASP A 172 -13.10 15.04 7.77
N ILE A 173 -12.76 15.90 8.74
CA ILE A 173 -13.57 16.17 9.94
C ILE A 173 -14.14 17.61 9.96
N ASP A 174 -14.15 18.29 8.81
CA ASP A 174 -14.62 19.66 8.64
C ASP A 174 -13.92 20.71 9.54
N ALA A 175 -12.73 20.39 10.07
CA ALA A 175 -11.96 21.31 10.90
C ALA A 175 -11.32 22.43 10.06
N ILE A 176 -11.03 22.15 8.79
CA ILE A 176 -10.55 23.11 7.78
C ILE A 176 -11.15 22.79 6.41
N SER A 177 -11.36 23.80 5.57
CA SER A 177 -11.89 23.55 4.23
C SER A 177 -10.88 22.81 3.35
N PHE A 178 -11.35 21.91 2.48
CA PHE A 178 -10.48 21.25 1.50
C PHE A 178 -9.75 22.26 0.58
N GLY A 179 -10.43 23.36 0.22
CA GLY A 179 -9.82 24.43 -0.57
C GLY A 179 -8.63 25.09 0.13
N THR A 180 -8.68 25.26 1.45
CA THR A 180 -7.57 25.76 2.27
C THR A 180 -6.40 24.77 2.25
N VAL A 181 -6.66 23.49 2.43
CA VAL A 181 -5.61 22.45 2.36
C VAL A 181 -4.91 22.48 1.01
N GLN A 182 -5.67 22.56 -0.08
CA GLN A 182 -5.13 22.60 -1.44
C GLN A 182 -4.29 23.85 -1.68
N LYS A 183 -4.68 25.03 -1.15
CA LYS A 183 -3.84 26.24 -1.19
C LYS A 183 -2.50 26.05 -0.48
N ILE A 184 -2.51 25.40 0.69
CA ILE A 184 -1.30 25.12 1.46
C ILE A 184 -0.39 24.16 0.69
N GLU A 185 -0.94 23.08 0.14
CA GLU A 185 -0.19 22.11 -0.67
C GLU A 185 0.41 22.76 -1.94
N ASN A 186 -0.35 23.60 -2.64
CA ASN A 186 0.12 24.30 -3.84
C ASN A 186 1.27 25.28 -3.56
N ARG A 187 1.41 25.77 -2.32
CA ARG A 187 2.55 26.60 -1.92
C ARG A 187 3.81 25.78 -1.62
N GLY A 188 3.73 24.46 -1.58
CA GLY A 188 4.88 23.58 -1.34
C GLY A 188 5.49 23.73 0.06
N LEU A 189 4.72 24.21 1.03
CA LEU A 189 5.21 24.38 2.40
C LEU A 189 5.35 23.03 3.09
N ASN A 190 6.47 22.84 3.79
CA ASN A 190 6.63 21.73 4.71
C ASN A 190 5.57 21.86 5.82
N PHE A 191 4.86 20.77 6.14
CA PHE A 191 3.91 20.71 7.24
C PHE A 191 4.50 21.23 8.56
N PHE A 192 5.78 20.91 8.83
CA PHE A 192 6.43 21.36 10.07
C PHE A 192 6.68 22.87 10.13
N ALA A 193 6.80 23.54 8.98
CA ALA A 193 6.98 24.99 8.94
C ALA A 193 5.73 25.75 9.41
N LEU A 194 4.56 25.11 9.38
CA LEU A 194 3.31 25.71 9.86
C LEU A 194 3.31 25.94 11.38
N PHE A 195 4.10 25.17 12.15
CA PHE A 195 4.17 25.34 13.61
C PHE A 195 4.92 26.61 14.03
N ASP A 196 5.83 27.09 13.19
CA ASP A 196 6.63 28.28 13.47
C ASP A 196 5.95 29.59 13.02
N MET A 197 4.79 29.49 12.36
CA MET A 197 4.07 30.64 11.82
C MET A 197 3.15 31.28 12.86
N SER A 198 3.09 32.60 12.85
CA SER A 198 2.11 33.37 13.64
C SER A 198 0.68 33.17 13.10
N PRO A 199 -0.36 33.42 13.93
CA PRO A 199 -1.75 33.34 13.47
C PRO A 199 -2.05 34.21 12.24
N LYS A 200 -1.36 35.35 12.11
CA LYS A 200 -1.51 36.26 10.96
C LYS A 200 -0.92 35.66 9.68
N GLU A 201 0.24 35.01 9.78
CA GLU A 201 0.88 34.34 8.64
C GLU A 201 0.07 33.12 8.20
N LEU A 202 -0.42 32.32 9.16
CA LEU A 202 -1.33 31.20 8.88
C LEU A 202 -2.62 31.69 8.21
N GLY A 203 -3.21 32.78 8.69
CA GLY A 203 -4.38 33.40 8.07
C GLY A 203 -4.16 33.85 6.62
N ALA A 204 -2.93 34.24 6.26
CA ALA A 204 -2.58 34.62 4.88
C ALA A 204 -2.39 33.41 3.94
N LEU A 205 -2.40 32.19 4.47
CA LEU A 205 -2.36 30.94 3.69
C LEU A 205 -3.75 30.45 3.30
N CYS A 206 -4.77 30.79 4.08
CA CYS A 206 -6.15 30.33 3.95
C CYS A 206 -6.94 31.03 2.84
#